data_AF-A0A7D9CXI2-F1
#
_entry.id   AF-A0A7D9CXI2-F1
#
_cell.length_a   1.000
_cell.length_b   1.000
_cell.length_c   1.000
_cell.angle_alpha   90.00
_cell.angle_beta   90.00
_cell.angle_gamma   90.00
#
_symmetry.space_group_name_H-M   'P 1'
#
loop_
_entity.id
_entity.type
_entity.pdbx_description
1 polymer ?
#
loop_
_entity_poly.entity_id
_entity_poly.type
_entity_poly.pdbx_seq_one_letter_code
_entity_poly.pdbx_strand_id
1 'polypeptide(L)'
;MVNMANEDDQTIADIHKWLPFVKQKSDNLIRESSAAGTLLNANSLKSLVQQSLPNNAGSSVQLTVEWVCFLNSYLRQIDYTTISSEAKSLWQYVVSLCVSFFGKANLRVLYSCPELVDLFNEFITHFVHLNSDLTSKCLLDMAKDYLKLSTGCLNYLEYLAVDRLSAEKRFQDIVALCTGPGEGAGSLLEFASIDASSLTRKRVLRLFVNCAKSLFVAHQYRAAHETLEIVFNLPVTLSQDGEISEIVSVYVLTVILLDKKQCNVDPYLIKFASAVPPNLLKMFQCYYSCRFEQFVRLILLEYTQRSEAFGEEEYLFTKRVVARLLGNMCRKKNAGILGKRENVSGDELKQVDAVCRLDPVVRPLGIDIRAEKYYQSGLSANEIQDELQELVRWNGELSKQRRD
;
A
#
# COMPACT_ATOMS: atom_id res chain seq x y z
N MET A 1 10.03 34.86 -10.85
CA MET A 1 10.15 33.91 -9.71
C MET A 1 10.49 34.65 -8.42
N VAL A 2 9.71 35.67 -8.08
CA VAL A 2 9.79 36.42 -6.82
C VAL A 2 8.33 36.47 -6.32
N ASN A 3 8.11 36.13 -5.04
CA ASN A 3 6.87 36.24 -4.23
C ASN A 3 6.12 34.99 -3.75
N MET A 4 6.37 33.75 -4.21
CA MET A 4 5.66 32.59 -3.58
C MET A 4 6.17 32.28 -2.15
N ALA A 5 7.47 32.42 -1.89
CA ALA A 5 8.03 32.19 -0.56
C ALA A 5 7.60 33.27 0.46
N ASN A 6 7.56 34.55 0.05
CA ASN A 6 7.15 35.66 0.92
C ASN A 6 5.66 35.62 1.29
N GLU A 7 4.79 35.14 0.38
CA GLU A 7 3.36 34.99 0.65
C GLU A 7 3.08 33.83 1.61
N ASP A 8 3.81 32.71 1.49
CA ASP A 8 3.72 31.60 2.44
C ASP A 8 4.20 32.00 3.83
N ASP A 9 5.34 32.71 3.94
CA ASP A 9 5.90 33.15 5.23
C ASP A 9 4.97 34.13 5.96
N GLN A 10 4.37 35.08 5.24
CA GLN A 10 3.39 36.00 5.81
C GLN A 10 2.10 35.27 6.23
N THR A 11 1.63 34.33 5.41
CA THR A 11 0.47 33.48 5.73
C THR A 11 0.72 32.65 7.00
N ILE A 12 1.91 32.06 7.14
CA ILE A 12 2.31 31.29 8.32
C ILE A 12 2.36 32.18 9.56
N ALA A 13 2.94 33.38 9.46
CA ALA A 13 3.00 34.34 10.57
C ALA A 13 1.60 34.79 11.03
N ASP A 14 0.70 35.04 10.09
CA ASP A 14 -0.69 35.41 10.37
C ASP A 14 -1.45 34.25 11.04
N ILE A 15 -1.24 33.01 10.59
CA ILE A 15 -1.81 31.82 11.24
C ILE A 15 -1.30 31.70 12.68
N HIS A 16 0.00 31.80 12.94
CA HIS A 16 0.55 31.72 14.30
C HIS A 16 -0.06 32.77 15.24
N LYS A 17 -0.31 33.97 14.73
CA LYS A 17 -0.92 35.05 15.49
C LYS A 17 -2.39 34.79 15.80
N TRP A 18 -3.16 34.27 14.85
CA TRP A 18 -4.62 34.13 14.99
C TRP A 18 -5.05 32.80 15.61
N LEU A 19 -4.30 31.72 15.37
CA LEU A 19 -4.65 30.36 15.78
C LEU A 19 -5.04 30.24 17.27
N PRO A 20 -4.31 30.85 18.23
CA PRO A 20 -4.71 30.78 19.64
C PRO A 20 -6.09 31.39 19.92
N PHE A 21 -6.41 32.51 19.28
CA PHE A 21 -7.70 33.20 19.46
C PHE A 21 -8.85 32.42 18.84
N VAL A 22 -8.64 31.88 17.63
CA VAL A 22 -9.64 31.07 16.93
C VAL A 22 -9.92 29.78 17.70
N LYS A 23 -8.87 29.11 18.17
CA LYS A 23 -8.98 27.91 19.01
C LYS A 23 -9.73 28.19 20.30
N GLN A 24 -9.37 29.26 21.02
CA GLN A 24 -10.04 29.63 22.27
C GLN A 24 -11.52 29.98 22.05
N LYS A 25 -11.86 30.71 20.98
CA LYS A 25 -13.24 31.02 20.61
C LYS A 25 -14.05 29.74 20.38
N SER A 26 -13.52 28.81 19.59
CA SER A 26 -14.15 27.51 19.35
C SER A 26 -14.32 26.70 20.64
N ASP A 27 -13.26 26.58 21.45
CA ASP A 27 -13.30 25.84 22.71
C ASP A 27 -14.35 26.41 23.69
N ASN A 28 -14.45 27.73 23.81
CA ASN A 28 -15.45 28.37 24.68
C ASN A 28 -16.87 28.09 24.20
N LEU A 29 -17.12 28.25 22.90
CA LEU A 29 -18.44 28.04 22.31
C LEU A 29 -18.91 26.59 22.44
N ILE A 30 -18.01 25.62 22.24
CA ILE A 30 -18.31 24.20 22.47
C ILE A 30 -18.53 23.91 23.96
N ARG A 31 -17.71 24.49 24.86
CA ARG A 31 -17.85 24.30 26.31
C ARG A 31 -19.18 24.84 26.85
N GLU A 32 -19.59 26.01 26.38
CA GLU A 32 -20.89 26.62 26.73
C GLU A 32 -22.06 25.73 26.27
N SER A 33 -22.00 25.23 25.03
CA SER A 33 -23.02 24.31 24.50
C SER A 33 -23.05 22.97 25.26
N SER A 34 -21.89 22.45 25.64
CA SER A 34 -21.74 21.24 26.46
C SER A 34 -22.37 21.42 27.84
N ALA A 35 -22.04 22.53 28.53
CA ALA A 35 -22.63 22.87 29.83
C ALA A 35 -24.16 23.05 29.75
N ALA A 36 -24.68 23.52 28.63
CA ALA A 36 -26.12 23.63 28.37
C ALA A 36 -26.79 22.31 27.96
N GLY A 37 -26.04 21.21 27.81
CA GLY A 37 -26.58 19.90 27.37
C GLY A 37 -27.06 19.89 25.91
N THR A 38 -26.62 20.85 25.08
CA THR A 38 -27.12 21.05 23.71
C THR A 38 -26.23 20.47 22.63
N LEU A 39 -25.05 19.95 22.99
CA LEU A 39 -24.00 19.51 22.07
C LEU A 39 -24.44 18.32 21.20
N LEU A 40 -25.33 17.48 21.72
CA LEU A 40 -25.90 16.31 21.03
C LEU A 40 -27.19 16.63 20.25
N ASN A 41 -27.54 17.91 20.06
CA ASN A 41 -28.71 18.33 19.28
C ASN A 41 -28.28 18.85 17.89
N ALA A 42 -28.84 18.26 16.82
CA ALA A 42 -28.48 18.63 15.45
C ALA A 42 -28.84 20.08 15.07
N ASN A 43 -29.93 20.63 15.60
CA ASN A 43 -30.31 22.03 15.36
C ASN A 43 -29.40 22.99 16.13
N SER A 44 -29.01 22.62 17.35
CA SER A 44 -28.01 23.37 18.11
C SER A 44 -26.67 23.38 17.38
N LEU A 45 -26.21 22.22 16.87
CA LEU A 45 -24.97 22.15 16.08
C LEU A 45 -25.04 23.02 14.82
N LYS A 46 -26.16 23.04 14.09
CA LYS A 46 -26.35 23.95 12.94
C LYS A 46 -26.19 25.42 13.34
N SER A 47 -26.76 25.81 14.49
CA SER A 47 -26.62 27.16 15.04
C SER A 47 -25.17 27.47 15.43
N LEU A 48 -24.48 26.54 16.09
CA LEU A 48 -23.06 26.68 16.44
C LEU A 48 -22.19 26.85 15.18
N VAL A 49 -22.42 26.05 14.14
CA VAL A 49 -21.74 26.19 12.84
C VAL A 49 -21.95 27.59 12.27
N GLN A 50 -23.18 28.12 12.27
CA GLN A 50 -23.48 29.47 11.79
C GLN A 50 -22.81 30.58 12.62
N GLN A 51 -22.63 30.37 13.92
CA GLN A 51 -21.98 31.33 14.82
C GLN A 51 -20.45 31.27 14.75
N SER A 52 -19.89 30.08 14.55
CA SER A 52 -18.45 29.83 14.53
C SER A 52 -17.82 30.13 13.18
N LEU A 53 -18.52 29.82 12.09
CA LEU A 53 -17.99 29.88 10.73
C LEU A 53 -18.68 31.01 9.96
N PRO A 54 -17.96 32.11 9.62
CA PRO A 54 -18.54 33.22 8.87
C PRO A 54 -19.03 32.72 7.51
N ASN A 55 -20.14 33.30 7.02
CA ASN A 55 -20.80 32.94 5.75
C ASN A 55 -19.88 33.08 4.53
N ASN A 56 -18.97 32.12 4.29
CA ASN A 56 -18.08 31.97 3.12
C ASN A 56 -17.33 33.24 2.65
N ALA A 57 -17.26 34.30 3.46
CA ALA A 57 -16.72 35.62 3.08
C ALA A 57 -15.25 35.81 3.51
N GLY A 58 -14.69 34.86 4.27
CA GLY A 58 -13.28 34.85 4.67
C GLY A 58 -12.37 34.29 3.58
N SER A 59 -11.05 34.53 3.71
CA SER A 59 -10.06 33.90 2.83
C SER A 59 -10.07 32.37 3.01
N SER A 60 -9.64 31.62 1.97
CA SER A 60 -9.52 30.15 2.04
C SER A 60 -8.65 29.68 3.22
N VAL A 61 -7.61 30.45 3.56
CA VAL A 61 -6.73 30.21 4.70
C VAL A 61 -7.50 30.33 6.02
N GLN A 62 -8.16 31.47 6.25
CA GLN A 62 -8.90 31.74 7.48
C GLN A 62 -10.00 30.70 7.70
N LEU A 63 -10.77 30.39 6.66
CA LEU A 63 -11.79 29.36 6.72
C LEU A 63 -11.19 28.01 7.10
N THR A 64 -10.06 27.60 6.49
CA THR A 64 -9.40 26.33 6.82
C THR A 64 -9.04 26.24 8.31
N VAL A 65 -8.46 27.31 8.88
CA VAL A 65 -8.09 27.37 10.30
C VAL A 65 -9.32 27.33 11.22
N GLU A 66 -10.35 28.13 10.93
CA GLU A 66 -11.58 28.19 11.72
C GLU A 66 -12.33 26.85 11.73
N TRP A 67 -12.44 26.20 10.56
CA TRP A 67 -13.08 24.89 10.43
C TRP A 67 -12.33 23.80 11.22
N VAL A 68 -11.00 23.71 11.10
CA VAL A 68 -10.23 22.71 11.85
C VAL A 68 -10.36 22.93 13.35
N CYS A 69 -10.24 24.18 13.82
CA CYS A 69 -10.41 24.48 15.24
C CYS A 69 -11.80 24.09 15.75
N PHE A 70 -12.85 24.51 15.05
CA PHE A 70 -14.24 24.20 15.43
C PHE A 70 -14.52 22.69 15.46
N LEU A 71 -14.21 21.98 14.36
CA LEU A 71 -14.51 20.56 14.24
C LEU A 71 -13.69 19.74 15.25
N ASN A 72 -12.41 20.08 15.47
CA ASN A 72 -11.59 19.39 16.45
C ASN A 72 -12.12 19.60 17.88
N SER A 73 -12.44 20.84 18.26
CA SER A 73 -13.03 21.14 19.57
C SER A 73 -14.37 20.41 19.78
N TYR A 74 -15.21 20.36 18.75
CA TYR A 74 -16.49 19.65 18.81
C TYR A 74 -16.32 18.14 18.97
N LEU A 75 -15.48 17.52 18.13
CA LEU A 75 -15.24 16.08 18.14
C LEU A 75 -14.53 15.57 19.40
N ARG A 76 -13.76 16.41 20.10
CA ARG A 76 -13.17 16.09 21.41
C ARG A 76 -14.20 15.94 22.52
N GLN A 77 -15.31 16.69 22.44
CA GLN A 77 -16.34 16.72 23.48
C GLN A 77 -17.41 15.65 23.27
N ILE A 78 -17.28 14.91 22.18
CA ILE A 78 -18.19 13.85 21.80
C ILE A 78 -17.61 12.51 22.24
N ASP A 79 -18.41 11.77 22.99
CA ASP A 79 -18.13 10.37 23.28
C ASP A 79 -18.81 9.48 22.22
N TYR A 80 -17.98 8.79 21.43
CA TYR A 80 -18.43 7.90 20.36
C TYR A 80 -19.02 6.58 20.89
N THR A 81 -18.84 6.27 22.18
CA THR A 81 -19.32 5.02 22.78
C THR A 81 -20.77 5.09 23.27
N THR A 82 -21.31 6.30 23.43
CA THR A 82 -22.66 6.57 23.97
C THR A 82 -23.70 6.87 22.88
N ILE A 83 -23.42 6.47 21.63
CA ILE A 83 -24.29 6.73 20.48
C ILE A 83 -25.53 5.85 20.52
N SER A 84 -26.67 6.42 20.93
CA SER A 84 -27.98 5.79 20.76
C SER A 84 -28.44 5.85 19.29
N SER A 85 -29.37 4.97 18.91
CA SER A 85 -30.02 4.99 17.59
C SER A 85 -30.71 6.33 17.28
N GLU A 86 -31.09 7.09 18.31
CA GLU A 86 -31.74 8.41 18.21
C GLU A 86 -30.77 9.51 17.77
N ALA A 87 -29.46 9.37 18.04
CA ALA A 87 -28.43 10.33 17.64
C ALA A 87 -27.97 10.17 16.18
N LYS A 88 -28.55 9.23 15.41
CA LYS A 88 -28.12 8.92 14.03
C LYS A 88 -28.16 10.13 13.08
N SER A 89 -29.14 11.02 13.24
CA SER A 89 -29.27 12.23 12.42
C SER A 89 -28.17 13.26 12.72
N LEU A 90 -27.77 13.41 13.99
CA LEU A 90 -26.61 14.20 14.38
C LEU A 90 -25.35 13.64 13.74
N TRP A 91 -25.14 12.33 13.82
CA TRP A 91 -23.95 11.69 13.26
C TRP A 91 -23.82 11.84 11.76
N GLN A 92 -24.90 11.64 11.03
CA GLN A 92 -24.93 11.88 9.60
C GLN A 92 -24.59 13.35 9.27
N TYR A 93 -25.09 14.29 10.09
CA TYR A 93 -24.77 15.70 9.90
C TYR A 93 -23.30 16.02 10.22
N VAL A 94 -22.73 15.48 11.30
CA VAL A 94 -21.31 15.64 11.66
C VAL A 94 -20.40 15.06 10.58
N VAL A 95 -20.69 13.85 10.09
CA VAL A 95 -19.96 13.25 8.97
C VAL A 95 -20.08 14.14 7.73
N SER A 96 -21.28 14.62 7.40
CA SER A 96 -21.49 15.52 6.26
C SER A 96 -20.70 16.83 6.39
N LEU A 97 -20.61 17.41 7.59
CA LEU A 97 -19.80 18.60 7.86
C LEU A 97 -18.31 18.33 7.65
N CYS A 98 -17.79 17.22 8.18
CA CYS A 98 -16.39 16.84 7.99
C CYS A 98 -16.06 16.61 6.51
N VAL A 99 -16.92 15.88 5.79
CA VAL A 99 -16.77 15.63 4.34
C VAL A 99 -16.81 16.93 3.55
N SER A 100 -17.74 17.84 3.87
CA SER A 100 -17.82 19.17 3.26
C SER A 100 -16.56 20.00 3.50
N PHE A 101 -15.99 19.93 4.71
CA PHE A 101 -14.71 20.55 5.03
C PHE A 101 -13.58 19.96 4.20
N PHE A 102 -13.43 18.63 4.17
CA PHE A 102 -12.35 17.98 3.40
C PHE A 102 -12.39 18.33 1.91
N GLY A 103 -13.58 18.45 1.31
CA GLY A 103 -13.72 18.89 -0.08
C GLY A 103 -13.34 20.36 -0.35
N LYS A 104 -13.10 21.16 0.70
CA LYS A 104 -12.72 22.58 0.61
C LYS A 104 -11.41 22.91 1.31
N ALA A 105 -10.83 21.96 2.04
CA ALA A 105 -9.67 22.17 2.88
C ALA A 105 -8.45 22.50 2.03
N ASN A 106 -7.74 23.57 2.37
CA ASN A 106 -6.47 23.87 1.74
C ASN A 106 -5.36 23.09 2.47
N LEU A 107 -5.03 21.90 1.95
CA LEU A 107 -4.01 21.03 2.55
C LEU A 107 -2.64 21.73 2.68
N ARG A 108 -2.27 22.61 1.74
CA ARG A 108 -1.02 23.38 1.83
C ARG A 108 -0.98 24.26 3.08
N VAL A 109 -2.11 24.87 3.44
CA VAL A 109 -2.24 25.68 4.67
C VAL A 109 -2.18 24.79 5.90
N LEU A 110 -2.86 23.64 5.89
CA LEU A 110 -2.84 22.72 7.03
C LEU A 110 -1.43 22.22 7.36
N TYR A 111 -0.62 22.00 6.33
CA TYR A 111 0.76 21.54 6.46
C TYR A 111 1.82 22.65 6.46
N SER A 112 1.43 23.94 6.52
CA SER A 112 2.38 25.05 6.56
C SER A 112 2.81 25.44 7.99
N CYS A 113 2.10 24.98 9.02
CA CYS A 113 2.32 25.39 10.42
C CYS A 113 2.21 24.17 11.37
N PRO A 114 3.22 23.87 12.21
CA PRO A 114 3.22 22.70 13.09
C PRO A 114 1.99 22.58 14.00
N GLU A 115 1.56 23.69 14.62
CA GLU A 115 0.41 23.71 15.53
C GLU A 115 -0.90 23.37 14.82
N LEU A 116 -1.01 23.73 13.53
CA LEU A 116 -2.17 23.40 12.71
C LEU A 116 -2.13 21.96 12.23
N VAL A 117 -0.94 21.43 11.92
CA VAL A 117 -0.72 20.01 11.61
C VAL A 117 -1.15 19.13 12.78
N ASP A 118 -0.75 19.47 14.00
CA ASP A 118 -1.13 18.71 15.21
C ASP A 118 -2.66 18.70 15.41
N LEU A 119 -3.30 19.85 15.29
CA LEU A 119 -4.76 19.97 15.38
C LEU A 119 -5.46 19.17 14.28
N PHE A 120 -4.94 19.20 13.06
CA PHE A 120 -5.51 18.47 11.93
C PHE A 120 -5.33 16.95 12.08
N ASN A 121 -4.17 16.50 12.56
CA ASN A 121 -3.90 15.08 12.82
C ASN A 121 -4.82 14.51 13.89
N GLU A 122 -5.08 15.29 14.94
CA GLU A 122 -6.06 14.94 15.97
C GLU A 122 -7.48 14.90 15.41
N PHE A 123 -7.87 15.92 14.65
CA PHE A 123 -9.16 15.96 13.98
C PHE A 123 -9.40 14.74 13.06
N ILE A 124 -8.42 14.38 12.22
CA ILE A 124 -8.54 13.21 11.34
C ILE A 124 -8.65 11.92 12.18
N THR A 125 -7.91 11.82 13.30
CA THR A 125 -8.03 10.66 14.20
C THR A 125 -9.46 10.52 14.74
N HIS A 126 -10.07 11.62 15.16
CA HIS A 126 -11.48 11.63 15.60
C HIS A 126 -12.45 11.30 14.45
N PHE A 127 -12.25 11.88 13.27
CA PHE A 127 -13.06 11.59 12.08
C PHE A 127 -13.02 10.10 11.72
N VAL A 128 -11.87 9.47 11.87
CA VAL A 128 -11.66 8.05 11.66
C VAL A 128 -12.45 7.19 12.65
N HIS A 129 -12.68 7.67 13.88
CA HIS A 129 -13.52 6.99 14.88
C HIS A 129 -15.02 7.10 14.60
N LEU A 130 -15.47 8.04 13.76
CA LEU A 130 -16.86 8.12 13.31
C LEU A 130 -17.28 6.90 12.47
N ASN A 131 -16.31 6.16 11.93
CA ASN A 131 -16.48 4.88 11.24
C ASN A 131 -17.63 4.88 10.21
N SER A 132 -17.57 5.79 9.23
CA SER A 132 -18.55 5.90 8.16
C SER A 132 -18.05 5.29 6.86
N ASP A 133 -18.95 4.85 5.98
CA ASP A 133 -18.60 4.35 4.64
C ASP A 133 -17.81 5.38 3.79
N LEU A 134 -17.93 6.67 4.13
CA LEU A 134 -17.24 7.76 3.44
C LEU A 134 -15.83 8.02 3.97
N THR A 135 -15.48 7.49 5.15
CA THR A 135 -14.23 7.81 5.85
C THR A 135 -13.02 7.43 4.98
N SER A 136 -12.94 6.19 4.51
CA SER A 136 -11.81 5.70 3.72
C SER A 136 -11.72 6.34 2.34
N LYS A 137 -12.86 6.71 1.73
CA LYS A 137 -12.88 7.49 0.49
C LYS A 137 -12.28 8.88 0.70
N CYS A 138 -12.71 9.59 1.76
CA CYS A 138 -12.20 10.95 2.04
C CYS A 138 -10.70 10.94 2.37
N LEU A 139 -10.23 9.96 3.15
CA LEU A 139 -8.81 9.79 3.44
C LEU A 139 -7.99 9.55 2.17
N LEU A 140 -8.48 8.68 1.28
CA LEU A 140 -7.84 8.40 0.00
C LEU A 140 -7.74 9.66 -0.88
N ASP A 141 -8.84 10.41 -1.01
CA ASP A 141 -8.88 11.62 -1.83
C ASP A 141 -7.95 12.70 -1.28
N MET A 142 -7.95 12.93 0.05
CA MET A 142 -7.02 13.86 0.70
C MET A 142 -5.56 13.42 0.55
N ALA A 143 -5.25 12.14 0.71
CA ALA A 143 -3.88 11.65 0.55
C ALA A 143 -3.39 11.84 -0.89
N LYS A 144 -4.24 11.59 -1.89
CA LYS A 144 -3.93 11.88 -3.30
C LYS A 144 -3.69 13.36 -3.55
N ASP A 145 -4.51 14.23 -2.97
CA ASP A 145 -4.36 15.67 -3.14
C ASP A 145 -3.12 16.20 -2.44
N TYR A 146 -2.78 15.68 -1.26
CA TYR A 146 -1.53 16.00 -0.56
C TYR A 146 -0.30 15.60 -1.37
N LEU A 147 -0.28 14.38 -1.93
CA LEU A 147 0.83 13.89 -2.76
C LEU A 147 1.10 14.77 -3.99
N LYS A 148 0.07 15.42 -4.56
CA LYS A 148 0.24 16.39 -5.66
C LYS A 148 0.94 17.68 -5.24
N LEU A 149 1.00 18.00 -3.95
CA LEU A 149 1.61 19.24 -3.45
C LEU A 149 3.15 19.20 -3.47
N SER A 150 3.78 18.10 -3.91
CA SER A 150 5.23 17.99 -4.10
C SER A 150 6.05 18.31 -2.83
N THR A 151 5.51 18.04 -1.64
CA THR A 151 6.20 18.33 -0.38
C THR A 151 7.34 17.34 -0.09
N GLY A 152 7.30 16.15 -0.70
CA GLY A 152 8.26 15.07 -0.46
C GLY A 152 8.31 14.59 1.00
N CYS A 153 7.34 14.99 1.84
CA CYS A 153 7.33 14.69 3.25
C CYS A 153 6.16 13.76 3.60
N LEU A 154 6.51 12.53 3.99
CA LEU A 154 5.56 11.53 4.44
C LEU A 154 5.02 11.89 5.83
N ASN A 155 3.70 11.94 5.98
CA ASN A 155 3.02 12.41 7.18
C ASN A 155 1.93 11.43 7.67
N TYR A 156 1.24 11.85 8.73
CA TYR A 156 0.22 11.04 9.40
C TYR A 156 -1.04 10.76 8.56
N LEU A 157 -1.42 11.64 7.63
CA LEU A 157 -2.57 11.43 6.74
C LEU A 157 -2.33 10.23 5.81
N GLU A 158 -1.15 10.14 5.19
CA GLU A 158 -0.80 9.02 4.32
C GLU A 158 -0.76 7.69 5.09
N TYR A 159 -0.19 7.71 6.30
CA TYR A 159 -0.23 6.55 7.20
C TYR A 159 -1.67 6.12 7.51
N LEU A 160 -2.53 7.04 7.96
CA LEU A 160 -3.90 6.72 8.32
C LEU A 160 -4.72 6.22 7.13
N ALA A 161 -4.54 6.84 5.95
CA ALA A 161 -5.21 6.40 4.73
C ALA A 161 -4.84 4.95 4.39
N VAL A 162 -3.54 4.62 4.36
CA VAL A 162 -3.10 3.26 4.05
C VAL A 162 -3.52 2.27 5.13
N ASP A 163 -3.46 2.64 6.41
CA ASP A 163 -3.85 1.74 7.50
C ASP A 163 -5.35 1.38 7.43
N ARG A 164 -6.20 2.37 7.14
CA ARG A 164 -7.64 2.13 6.98
C ARG A 164 -8.00 1.36 5.72
N LEU A 165 -7.40 1.70 4.58
CA LEU A 165 -7.60 0.94 3.35
C LEU A 165 -7.12 -0.50 3.48
N SER A 166 -6.04 -0.74 4.23
CA SER A 166 -5.52 -2.10 4.48
C SER A 166 -6.48 -2.91 5.34
N ALA A 167 -7.04 -2.30 6.40
CA ALA A 167 -8.07 -2.93 7.24
C ALA A 167 -9.33 -3.31 6.43
N GLU A 168 -9.69 -2.49 5.44
CA GLU A 168 -10.81 -2.75 4.52
C GLU A 168 -10.43 -3.66 3.32
N LYS A 169 -9.19 -4.15 3.26
CA LYS A 169 -8.65 -4.96 2.14
C LYS A 169 -8.75 -4.26 0.78
N ARG A 170 -8.76 -2.93 0.75
CA ARG A 170 -8.79 -2.08 -0.45
C ARG A 170 -7.40 -1.89 -1.05
N PHE A 171 -6.74 -3.01 -1.37
CA PHE A 171 -5.33 -3.02 -1.80
C PHE A 171 -5.08 -2.21 -3.08
N GLN A 172 -6.01 -2.19 -4.02
CA GLN A 172 -5.86 -1.41 -5.27
C GLN A 172 -5.78 0.10 -5.02
N ASP A 173 -6.51 0.61 -4.02
CA ASP A 173 -6.45 2.02 -3.66
C ASP A 173 -5.11 2.39 -3.01
N ILE A 174 -4.52 1.49 -2.22
CA ILE A 174 -3.16 1.66 -1.69
C ILE A 174 -2.13 1.67 -2.82
N VAL A 175 -2.29 0.78 -3.82
CA VAL A 175 -1.39 0.77 -4.99
C VAL A 175 -1.48 2.07 -5.78
N ALA A 176 -2.66 2.68 -5.90
CA ALA A 176 -2.82 3.98 -6.54
C ALA A 176 -2.06 5.10 -5.80
N LEU A 177 -1.91 5.01 -4.46
CA LEU A 177 -1.07 5.93 -3.69
C LEU A 177 0.43 5.66 -3.86
N CYS A 178 0.81 4.38 -4.01
CA CYS A 178 2.22 3.96 -4.15
C CYS A 178 2.80 4.22 -5.54
N THR A 179 1.97 4.25 -6.58
CA THR A 179 2.41 4.37 -7.98
C THR A 179 2.18 5.75 -8.58
N GLY A 180 1.48 6.63 -7.84
CA GLY A 180 1.09 7.96 -8.30
C GLY A 180 -0.07 7.90 -9.31
N PRO A 181 -0.98 8.89 -9.32
CA PRO A 181 -2.11 8.92 -10.25
C PRO A 181 -1.78 9.33 -11.71
N GLY A 182 -0.50 9.39 -12.12
CA GLY A 182 -0.08 9.74 -13.49
C GLY A 182 1.19 10.60 -13.57
N GLU A 183 1.54 11.09 -14.76
CA GLU A 183 2.70 11.97 -14.97
C GLU A 183 2.62 13.25 -14.13
N GLY A 184 3.64 13.51 -13.31
CA GLY A 184 3.75 14.71 -12.48
C GLY A 184 3.04 14.65 -11.13
N ALA A 185 2.40 13.53 -10.78
CA ALA A 185 1.81 13.34 -9.45
C ALA A 185 2.79 12.64 -8.51
N GLY A 186 2.95 13.16 -7.29
CA GLY A 186 3.81 12.55 -6.27
C GLY A 186 3.35 11.13 -5.90
N SER A 187 4.33 10.30 -5.53
CA SER A 187 4.10 8.94 -5.04
C SER A 187 4.46 8.83 -3.56
N LEU A 188 3.73 8.00 -2.83
CA LEU A 188 4.06 7.63 -1.45
C LEU A 188 5.47 7.02 -1.33
N LEU A 189 5.97 6.38 -2.39
CA LEU A 189 7.30 5.76 -2.42
C LEU A 189 8.41 6.73 -2.84
N GLU A 190 8.08 7.95 -3.26
CA GLU A 190 9.02 8.99 -3.72
C GLU A 190 9.17 10.12 -2.67
N PHE A 191 9.16 9.76 -1.38
CA PHE A 191 9.36 10.71 -0.30
C PHE A 191 10.85 11.05 -0.09
N ALA A 192 11.13 12.31 0.24
CA ALA A 192 12.45 12.83 0.63
C ALA A 192 12.63 12.91 2.15
N SER A 193 11.55 13.04 2.92
CA SER A 193 11.58 13.15 4.38
C SER A 193 10.37 12.50 5.04
N ILE A 194 10.45 12.29 6.36
CA ILE A 194 9.37 11.77 7.20
C ILE A 194 9.07 12.79 8.30
N ASP A 195 7.80 13.10 8.52
CA ASP A 195 7.35 13.93 9.63
C ASP A 195 7.49 13.18 10.96
N ALA A 196 8.60 13.43 11.65
CA ALA A 196 8.92 12.79 12.91
C ALA A 196 8.03 13.23 14.09
N SER A 197 7.26 14.32 13.94
CA SER A 197 6.35 14.80 14.99
C SER A 197 5.11 13.90 15.11
N SER A 198 4.63 13.39 13.97
CA SER A 198 3.37 12.65 13.87
C SER A 198 3.54 11.15 13.60
N LEU A 199 4.67 10.75 13.00
CA LEU A 199 4.97 9.36 12.65
C LEU A 199 6.02 8.74 13.55
N THR A 200 5.59 7.74 14.34
CA THR A 200 6.52 6.88 15.07
C THR A 200 7.15 5.85 14.13
N ARG A 201 8.33 5.33 14.49
CA ARG A 201 8.99 4.24 13.72
C ARG A 201 8.07 3.05 13.46
N LYS A 202 7.21 2.70 14.42
CA LYS A 202 6.23 1.61 14.28
C LYS A 202 5.18 1.92 13.21
N ARG A 203 4.69 3.17 13.12
CA ARG A 203 3.72 3.59 12.10
C ARG A 203 4.34 3.59 10.71
N VAL A 204 5.56 4.11 10.57
CA VAL A 204 6.33 4.09 9.31
C VAL A 204 6.55 2.66 8.82
N LEU A 205 6.96 1.77 9.72
CA LEU A 205 7.12 0.35 9.40
C LEU A 205 5.79 -0.27 8.91
N ARG A 206 4.71 -0.10 9.67
CA ARG A 206 3.39 -0.64 9.33
C ARG A 206 2.87 -0.10 7.99
N LEU A 207 3.12 1.17 7.70
CA LEU A 207 2.82 1.79 6.42
C LEU A 207 3.49 1.06 5.26
N PHE A 208 4.82 0.90 5.31
CA PHE A 208 5.54 0.23 4.21
C PHE A 208 5.22 -1.26 4.11
N VAL A 209 4.93 -1.94 5.21
CA VAL A 209 4.44 -3.33 5.20
C VAL A 209 3.09 -3.43 4.47
N ASN A 210 2.14 -2.54 4.80
CA ASN A 210 0.86 -2.48 4.10
C ASN A 210 1.01 -2.13 2.61
N CYS A 211 1.95 -1.25 2.26
CA CYS A 211 2.26 -0.91 0.87
C CYS A 211 2.83 -2.13 0.12
N ALA A 212 3.85 -2.78 0.67
CA ALA A 212 4.46 -3.98 0.08
C ALA A 212 3.45 -5.11 -0.12
N LYS A 213 2.60 -5.36 0.89
CA LYS A 213 1.51 -6.34 0.81
C LYS A 213 0.53 -5.98 -0.31
N SER A 214 0.11 -4.73 -0.40
CA SER A 214 -0.83 -4.26 -1.43
C SER A 214 -0.25 -4.40 -2.84
N LEU A 215 1.02 -4.02 -3.03
CA LEU A 215 1.74 -4.17 -4.28
C LEU A 215 1.91 -5.65 -4.67
N PHE A 216 2.17 -6.53 -3.70
CA PHE A 216 2.23 -7.98 -3.93
C PHE A 216 0.89 -8.53 -4.39
N VAL A 217 -0.20 -8.18 -3.70
CA VAL A 217 -1.57 -8.59 -4.06
C VAL A 217 -1.96 -8.08 -5.45
N ALA A 218 -1.53 -6.88 -5.81
CA ALA A 218 -1.71 -6.33 -7.16
C ALA A 218 -0.74 -6.89 -8.21
N HIS A 219 0.10 -7.87 -7.86
CA HIS A 219 1.09 -8.51 -8.72
C HIS A 219 2.21 -7.57 -9.22
N GLN A 220 2.40 -6.43 -8.56
CA GLN A 220 3.50 -5.49 -8.81
C GLN A 220 4.75 -5.91 -8.04
N TYR A 221 5.26 -7.11 -8.32
CA TYR A 221 6.30 -7.76 -7.52
C TYR A 221 7.62 -6.97 -7.43
N ARG A 222 7.98 -6.21 -8.47
CA ARG A 222 9.19 -5.37 -8.44
C ARG A 222 9.06 -4.25 -7.40
N ALA A 223 7.98 -3.48 -7.48
CA ALA A 223 7.69 -2.41 -6.51
C ALA A 223 7.49 -2.97 -5.09
N ALA A 224 6.85 -4.13 -4.95
CA ALA A 224 6.73 -4.83 -3.68
C ALA A 224 8.10 -5.18 -3.09
N HIS A 225 9.03 -5.68 -3.92
CA HIS A 225 10.40 -5.99 -3.52
C HIS A 225 11.14 -4.74 -3.03
N GLU A 226 11.13 -3.67 -3.83
CA GLU A 226 11.82 -2.41 -3.49
C GLU A 226 11.27 -1.83 -2.19
N THR A 227 9.95 -1.91 -1.99
CA THR A 227 9.30 -1.50 -0.73
C THR A 227 9.73 -2.38 0.45
N LEU A 228 9.88 -3.71 0.26
CA LEU A 228 10.37 -4.62 1.29
C LEU A 228 11.83 -4.35 1.67
N GLU A 229 12.68 -3.94 0.72
CA GLU A 229 14.06 -3.54 1.02
C GLU A 229 14.10 -2.35 1.97
N ILE A 230 13.20 -1.36 1.78
CA ILE A 230 13.03 -0.25 2.75
C ILE A 230 12.69 -0.83 4.13
N VAL A 231 11.66 -1.69 4.21
CA VAL A 231 11.21 -2.32 5.47
C VAL A 231 12.36 -3.01 6.21
N PHE A 232 13.18 -3.81 5.51
CA PHE A 232 14.26 -4.56 6.14
C PHE A 232 15.47 -3.71 6.56
N ASN A 233 15.64 -2.55 5.93
CA ASN A 233 16.68 -1.58 6.26
C ASN A 233 16.28 -0.66 7.42
N LEU A 234 15.01 -0.60 7.82
CA LEU A 234 14.58 0.18 8.97
C LEU A 234 15.17 -0.39 10.29
N PRO A 235 15.68 0.47 11.20
CA PRO A 235 16.25 0.06 12.48
C PRO A 235 15.15 -0.20 13.51
N VAL A 236 14.29 -1.18 13.23
CA VAL A 236 13.17 -1.57 14.11
C VAL A 236 13.41 -3.00 14.60
N THR A 237 13.48 -3.16 15.92
CA THR A 237 13.24 -4.45 16.55
C THR A 237 11.76 -4.76 16.39
N LEU A 238 11.43 -5.52 15.35
CA LEU A 238 10.10 -6.07 15.18
C LEU A 238 9.81 -6.95 16.39
N SER A 239 8.93 -6.50 17.27
CA SER A 239 8.69 -7.12 18.59
C SER A 239 7.63 -8.23 18.54
N GLN A 240 7.04 -8.50 17.38
CA GLN A 240 5.97 -9.48 17.19
C GLN A 240 6.38 -10.50 16.12
N ASP A 241 6.62 -11.74 16.55
CA ASP A 241 7.05 -12.84 15.66
C ASP A 241 6.09 -13.07 14.48
N GLY A 242 4.79 -12.80 14.67
CA GLY A 242 3.76 -12.94 13.63
C GLY A 242 3.89 -11.94 12.48
N GLU A 243 4.14 -10.66 12.78
CA GLU A 243 4.28 -9.61 11.75
C GLU A 243 5.54 -9.86 10.90
N ILE A 244 6.65 -10.29 11.52
CA ILE A 244 7.88 -10.62 10.80
C ILE A 244 7.67 -11.80 9.86
N SER A 245 7.02 -12.86 10.35
CA SER A 245 6.75 -14.06 9.55
C SER A 245 5.94 -13.73 8.29
N GLU A 246 4.92 -12.85 8.40
CA GLU A 246 4.14 -12.38 7.25
C GLU A 246 5.02 -11.59 6.26
N ILE A 247 5.79 -10.61 6.75
CA ILE A 247 6.68 -9.77 5.92
C ILE A 247 7.70 -10.64 5.16
N VAL A 248 8.35 -11.56 5.86
CA VAL A 248 9.35 -12.47 5.29
C VAL A 248 8.69 -13.44 4.31
N SER A 249 7.45 -13.86 4.56
CA SER A 249 6.69 -14.68 3.62
C SER A 249 6.42 -13.94 2.30
N VAL A 250 5.96 -12.69 2.37
CA VAL A 250 5.78 -11.83 1.20
C VAL A 250 7.10 -11.67 0.46
N TYR A 251 8.21 -11.44 1.17
CA TYR A 251 9.53 -11.28 0.57
C TYR A 251 10.01 -12.54 -0.16
N VAL A 252 9.98 -13.71 0.48
CA VAL A 252 10.42 -14.99 -0.13
C VAL A 252 9.64 -15.26 -1.41
N LEU A 253 8.32 -15.12 -1.37
CA LEU A 253 7.47 -15.32 -2.56
C LEU A 253 7.80 -14.29 -3.64
N THR A 254 7.98 -13.02 -3.28
CA THR A 254 8.35 -11.95 -4.21
C THR A 254 9.66 -12.24 -4.93
N VAL A 255 10.69 -12.69 -4.19
CA VAL A 255 12.01 -13.03 -4.75
C VAL A 255 11.91 -14.18 -5.75
N ILE A 256 11.16 -15.24 -5.43
CA ILE A 256 10.91 -16.37 -6.35
C ILE A 256 10.10 -15.92 -7.57
N LEU A 257 9.08 -15.06 -7.38
CA LEU A 257 8.23 -14.55 -8.45
C LEU A 257 8.97 -13.64 -9.43
N LEU A 258 10.02 -12.96 -8.96
CA LEU A 258 10.92 -12.15 -9.79
C LEU A 258 12.06 -12.96 -10.41
N ASP A 259 12.23 -14.23 -10.06
CA ASP A 259 13.40 -15.06 -10.41
C ASP A 259 14.73 -14.31 -10.17
N LYS A 260 14.83 -13.58 -9.05
CA LYS A 260 16.06 -12.86 -8.72
C LYS A 260 17.20 -13.88 -8.57
N LYS A 261 18.39 -13.57 -9.10
CA LYS A 261 19.54 -14.46 -8.95
C LYS A 261 19.85 -14.66 -7.46
N GLN A 262 20.02 -15.91 -7.05
CA GLN A 262 20.48 -16.21 -5.70
C GLN A 262 21.92 -15.71 -5.57
N CYS A 263 22.13 -14.69 -4.73
CA CYS A 263 23.45 -14.45 -4.17
C CYS A 263 23.74 -15.55 -3.17
N ASN A 264 25.00 -15.97 -3.01
CA ASN A 264 25.39 -17.08 -2.10
C ASN A 264 24.81 -16.93 -0.68
N VAL A 265 24.44 -15.71 -0.28
CA VAL A 265 23.73 -15.36 0.93
C VAL A 265 22.72 -14.25 0.61
N ASP A 266 21.43 -14.47 0.90
CA ASP A 266 20.44 -13.39 0.96
C ASP A 266 20.51 -12.75 2.37
N PRO A 267 20.93 -11.47 2.48
CA PRO A 267 21.18 -10.85 3.78
C PRO A 267 19.90 -10.69 4.60
N TYR A 268 18.74 -10.52 3.96
CA TYR A 268 17.46 -10.35 4.64
C TYR A 268 16.95 -11.69 5.16
N LEU A 269 17.06 -12.76 4.38
CA LEU A 269 16.70 -14.10 4.87
C LEU A 269 17.60 -14.57 6.00
N ILE A 270 18.89 -14.22 6.00
CA ILE A 270 19.77 -14.53 7.14
C ILE A 270 19.36 -13.71 8.37
N LYS A 271 19.17 -12.40 8.20
CA LYS A 271 18.81 -11.49 9.30
C LYS A 271 17.53 -11.93 10.01
N PHE A 272 16.56 -12.47 9.26
CA PHE A 272 15.27 -12.90 9.79
C PHE A 272 15.04 -14.42 9.72
N ALA A 273 16.13 -15.22 9.70
CA ALA A 273 16.05 -16.66 9.47
C ALA A 273 15.12 -17.39 10.44
N SER A 274 15.07 -16.96 11.71
CA SER A 274 14.20 -17.53 12.75
C SER A 274 12.71 -17.29 12.51
N ALA A 275 12.37 -16.26 11.72
CA ALA A 275 11.00 -15.89 11.40
C ALA A 275 10.54 -16.43 10.03
N VAL A 276 11.44 -17.02 9.22
CA VAL A 276 11.06 -17.62 7.94
C VAL A 276 10.27 -18.91 8.19
N PRO A 277 9.03 -19.06 7.67
CA PRO A 277 8.32 -20.32 7.75
C PRO A 277 9.12 -21.47 7.11
N PRO A 278 9.29 -22.63 7.77
CA PRO A 278 10.14 -23.72 7.27
C PRO A 278 9.80 -24.19 5.86
N ASN A 279 8.50 -24.22 5.51
CA ASN A 279 8.06 -24.63 4.19
C ASN A 279 8.43 -23.60 3.10
N LEU A 280 8.37 -22.30 3.41
CA LEU A 280 8.81 -21.25 2.49
C LEU A 280 10.31 -21.29 2.26
N LEU A 281 11.10 -21.56 3.31
CA LEU A 281 12.54 -21.76 3.16
C LEU A 281 12.85 -22.98 2.28
N LYS A 282 12.14 -24.09 2.48
CA LYS A 282 12.27 -25.29 1.63
C LYS A 282 11.87 -25.01 0.18
N MET A 283 10.79 -24.26 -0.05
CA MET A 283 10.37 -23.83 -1.38
C MET A 283 11.45 -22.99 -2.06
N PHE A 284 11.98 -21.99 -1.36
CA PHE A 284 13.07 -21.14 -1.84
C PHE A 284 14.29 -22.00 -2.25
N GLN A 285 14.73 -22.91 -1.38
CA GLN A 285 15.84 -23.83 -1.69
C GLN A 285 15.55 -24.73 -2.89
N CYS A 286 14.33 -25.28 -2.98
CA CYS A 286 13.93 -26.15 -4.09
C CYS A 286 13.92 -25.39 -5.42
N TYR A 287 13.46 -24.13 -5.41
CA TYR A 287 13.44 -23.27 -6.60
C TYR A 287 14.86 -23.05 -7.15
N TYR A 288 15.78 -22.61 -6.29
CA TYR A 288 17.15 -22.31 -6.73
C TYR A 288 18.01 -23.54 -6.99
N SER A 289 17.73 -24.66 -6.32
CA SER A 289 18.35 -25.95 -6.62
C SER A 289 17.72 -26.66 -7.83
N CYS A 290 16.75 -26.03 -8.49
CA CYS A 290 15.98 -26.59 -9.60
C CYS A 290 15.31 -27.95 -9.30
N ARG A 291 14.91 -28.20 -8.04
CA ARG A 291 14.23 -29.43 -7.60
C ARG A 291 12.72 -29.36 -7.89
N PHE A 292 12.37 -29.54 -9.15
CA PHE A 292 11.00 -29.35 -9.67
C PHE A 292 9.91 -30.07 -8.89
N GLU A 293 9.99 -31.39 -8.74
CA GLU A 293 8.92 -32.17 -8.10
C GLU A 293 8.71 -31.79 -6.63
N GLN A 294 9.80 -31.52 -5.91
CA GLN A 294 9.75 -31.08 -4.52
C GLN A 294 9.12 -29.69 -4.40
N PHE A 295 9.49 -28.76 -5.28
CA PHE A 295 8.91 -27.42 -5.32
C PHE A 295 7.40 -27.45 -5.60
N VAL A 296 6.99 -28.24 -6.59
CA VAL A 296 5.59 -28.42 -6.97
C VAL A 296 4.78 -28.97 -5.78
N ARG A 297 5.26 -30.04 -5.14
CA ARG A 297 4.58 -30.63 -3.98
C ARG A 297 4.43 -29.64 -2.82
N LEU A 298 5.47 -28.87 -2.52
CA LEU A 298 5.44 -27.87 -1.47
C LEU A 298 4.44 -26.75 -1.75
N ILE A 299 4.39 -26.24 -2.99
CA ILE A 299 3.43 -25.19 -3.38
C ILE A 299 1.99 -25.68 -3.25
N LEU A 300 1.71 -26.88 -3.74
CA LEU A 300 0.34 -27.43 -3.69
C LEU A 300 -0.09 -27.67 -2.25
N LEU A 301 0.83 -28.16 -1.41
CA LEU A 301 0.57 -28.34 0.01
C LEU A 301 0.23 -27.01 0.69
N GLU A 302 1.06 -25.97 0.50
CA GLU A 302 0.82 -24.64 1.05
C GLU A 302 -0.50 -24.05 0.54
N TYR A 303 -0.78 -24.17 -0.77
CA TYR A 303 -2.02 -23.71 -1.36
C TYR A 303 -3.24 -24.35 -0.70
N THR A 304 -3.26 -25.68 -0.59
CA THR A 304 -4.39 -26.41 0.00
C THR A 304 -4.56 -26.05 1.48
N GLN A 305 -3.49 -26.12 2.27
CA GLN A 305 -3.55 -25.84 3.71
C GLN A 305 -4.01 -24.41 4.01
N ARG A 306 -3.52 -23.43 3.25
CA ARG A 306 -3.89 -22.03 3.43
C ARG A 306 -5.28 -21.71 2.90
N SER A 307 -5.67 -22.30 1.77
CA SER A 307 -7.04 -22.17 1.26
C SER A 307 -8.06 -22.74 2.25
N GLU A 308 -7.74 -23.85 2.92
CA GLU A 308 -8.57 -24.42 3.98
C GLU A 308 -8.60 -23.55 5.24
N ALA A 309 -7.45 -23.00 5.64
CA ALA A 309 -7.33 -22.21 6.87
C ALA A 309 -7.92 -20.79 6.76
N PHE A 310 -7.76 -20.14 5.60
CA PHE A 310 -8.06 -18.71 5.43
C PHE A 310 -9.13 -18.44 4.37
N GLY A 311 -9.50 -19.41 3.54
CA GLY A 311 -10.56 -19.26 2.54
C GLY A 311 -10.33 -18.08 1.59
N GLU A 312 -11.33 -17.20 1.49
CA GLU A 312 -11.28 -15.98 0.67
C GLU A 312 -10.31 -14.91 1.22
N GLU A 313 -9.83 -15.05 2.46
CA GLU A 313 -8.87 -14.13 3.07
C GLU A 313 -7.41 -14.45 2.71
N GLU A 314 -7.14 -15.61 2.11
CA GLU A 314 -5.81 -16.00 1.68
C GLU A 314 -5.33 -15.14 0.50
N TYR A 315 -4.17 -14.50 0.66
CA TYR A 315 -3.63 -13.58 -0.35
C TYR A 315 -2.20 -13.90 -0.80
N LEU A 316 -1.46 -14.71 -0.04
CA LEU A 316 -0.08 -15.12 -0.35
C LEU A 316 -0.06 -16.27 -1.37
N PHE A 317 -0.98 -17.22 -1.23
CA PHE A 317 -1.12 -18.39 -2.09
C PHE A 317 -2.45 -18.40 -2.85
N THR A 318 -2.76 -17.30 -3.54
CA THR A 318 -3.89 -17.29 -4.47
C THR A 318 -3.61 -18.19 -5.68
N LYS A 319 -4.66 -18.64 -6.37
CA LYS A 319 -4.53 -19.41 -7.63
C LYS A 319 -3.56 -18.76 -8.61
N ARG A 320 -3.61 -17.43 -8.74
CA ARG A 320 -2.75 -16.65 -9.63
C ARG A 320 -1.29 -16.63 -9.19
N VAL A 321 -1.02 -16.47 -7.90
CA VAL A 321 0.36 -16.55 -7.37
C VAL A 321 0.94 -17.95 -7.59
N VAL A 322 0.17 -18.99 -7.27
CA VAL A 322 0.55 -20.40 -7.47
C VAL A 322 0.88 -20.68 -8.93
N ALA A 323 0.00 -20.29 -9.86
CA ALA A 323 0.24 -20.46 -11.29
C ALA A 323 1.55 -19.79 -11.75
N ARG A 324 1.83 -18.58 -11.26
CA ARG A 324 3.05 -17.84 -11.62
C ARG A 324 4.32 -18.45 -11.03
N LEU A 325 4.27 -18.93 -9.79
CA LEU A 325 5.39 -19.65 -9.16
C LEU A 325 5.73 -20.93 -9.93
N LEU A 326 4.72 -21.72 -10.29
CA LEU A 326 4.88 -22.95 -11.07
C LEU A 326 5.45 -22.63 -12.46
N GLY A 327 4.92 -21.61 -13.14
CA GLY A 327 5.43 -21.14 -14.43
C GLY A 327 6.90 -20.69 -14.37
N ASN A 328 7.29 -19.97 -13.31
CA ASN A 328 8.69 -19.59 -13.08
C ASN A 328 9.59 -20.82 -12.91
N MET A 329 9.14 -21.83 -12.17
CA MET A 329 9.91 -23.05 -11.97
C MET A 329 10.09 -23.85 -13.26
N CYS A 330 9.05 -23.93 -14.09
CA CYS A 330 9.14 -24.54 -15.43
C CYS A 330 10.18 -23.81 -16.30
N ARG A 331 10.08 -22.47 -16.40
CA ARG A 331 11.05 -21.65 -17.16
C ARG A 331 12.48 -21.87 -16.68
N LYS A 332 12.70 -21.84 -15.36
CA LYS A 332 14.02 -22.02 -14.75
C LYS A 332 14.61 -23.40 -15.04
N LYS A 333 13.79 -24.46 -14.97
CA LYS A 333 14.22 -25.82 -15.32
C LYS A 333 14.61 -25.91 -16.80
N ASN A 334 13.82 -25.32 -17.69
CA ASN A 334 14.11 -25.31 -19.13
C ASN A 334 15.39 -24.57 -19.45
N ALA A 335 15.57 -23.37 -18.90
CA ALA A 335 16.79 -22.59 -19.07
C ALA A 335 18.03 -23.37 -18.57
N GLY A 336 17.91 -24.12 -17.48
CA GLY A 336 18.99 -24.98 -16.97
C GLY A 336 19.31 -26.18 -17.87
N ILE A 337 18.32 -26.74 -18.57
CA ILE A 337 18.52 -27.84 -19.54
C ILE A 337 19.17 -27.29 -20.82
N LEU A 338 18.66 -26.17 -21.34
CA LEU A 338 19.14 -25.53 -22.56
C LEU A 338 20.54 -24.91 -22.39
N GLY A 339 20.81 -24.24 -21.27
CA GLY A 339 22.08 -23.56 -21.02
C GLY A 339 23.26 -24.49 -20.69
N LYS A 340 23.02 -25.79 -20.44
CA LYS A 340 24.08 -26.76 -20.12
C LYS A 340 24.64 -27.49 -21.34
N ARG A 341 24.08 -27.34 -22.54
CA ARG A 341 24.48 -28.15 -23.71
C ARG A 341 24.37 -27.36 -25.02
N GLU A 342 25.48 -27.29 -25.76
CA GLU A 342 25.53 -26.68 -27.11
C GLU A 342 24.67 -27.43 -28.15
N ASN A 343 24.29 -28.69 -27.89
CA ASN A 343 23.44 -29.49 -28.76
C ASN A 343 22.39 -30.23 -27.92
N VAL A 344 21.14 -29.75 -27.94
CA VAL A 344 19.99 -30.42 -27.32
C VAL A 344 19.35 -31.33 -28.38
N SER A 345 19.21 -32.62 -28.08
CA SER A 345 18.61 -33.57 -29.02
C SER A 345 17.09 -33.39 -29.17
N GLY A 346 16.53 -33.79 -30.31
CA GLY A 346 15.08 -33.67 -30.58
C GLY A 346 14.18 -34.43 -29.61
N ASP A 347 14.66 -35.50 -28.98
CA ASP A 347 13.92 -36.24 -27.95
C ASP A 347 14.05 -35.61 -26.56
N GLU A 348 15.14 -34.90 -26.27
CA GLU A 348 15.28 -34.08 -25.06
C GLU A 348 14.38 -32.84 -25.13
N LEU A 349 14.16 -32.26 -26.32
CA LEU A 349 13.15 -31.21 -26.53
C LEU A 349 11.72 -31.72 -26.22
N LYS A 350 11.40 -32.96 -26.57
CA LYS A 350 10.13 -33.60 -26.18
C LYS A 350 10.04 -33.87 -24.66
N GLN A 351 11.16 -34.14 -23.99
CA GLN A 351 11.21 -34.25 -22.53
C GLN A 351 11.08 -32.89 -21.82
N VAL A 352 11.67 -31.82 -22.38
CA VAL A 352 11.50 -30.43 -21.93
C VAL A 352 10.01 -30.05 -21.99
N ASP A 353 9.32 -30.40 -23.08
CA ASP A 353 7.87 -30.20 -23.24
C ASP A 353 7.05 -31.03 -22.23
N ALA A 354 7.35 -32.32 -22.06
CA ALA A 354 6.62 -33.20 -21.13
C ALA A 354 6.79 -32.82 -19.64
N VAL A 355 7.98 -32.41 -19.23
CA VAL A 355 8.28 -31.92 -17.88
C VAL A 355 7.58 -30.58 -17.58
N CYS A 356 7.29 -29.80 -18.62
CA CYS A 356 6.60 -28.51 -18.53
C CYS A 356 5.09 -28.60 -18.70
N ARG A 357 4.55 -29.79 -18.99
CA ARG A 357 3.10 -30.02 -18.96
C ARG A 357 2.63 -29.98 -17.51
N LEU A 358 2.25 -28.78 -17.06
CA LEU A 358 1.55 -28.52 -15.80
C LEU A 358 0.16 -29.18 -15.74
N ASP A 359 -0.36 -29.66 -16.89
CA ASP A 359 -1.72 -30.22 -17.06
C ASP A 359 -2.08 -31.34 -16.05
N PRO A 360 -1.24 -32.34 -15.74
CA PRO A 360 -1.62 -33.39 -14.78
C PRO A 360 -1.69 -32.91 -13.32
N VAL A 361 -1.02 -31.80 -13.01
CA VAL A 361 -0.79 -31.33 -11.63
C VAL A 361 -1.72 -30.15 -11.28
N VAL A 362 -2.09 -29.34 -12.27
CA VAL A 362 -2.88 -28.13 -12.10
C VAL A 362 -4.36 -28.34 -12.45
N ARG A 363 -4.70 -29.37 -13.23
CA ARG A 363 -6.09 -29.76 -13.53
C ARG A 363 -6.96 -30.00 -12.28
N PRO A 364 -6.45 -30.55 -11.15
CA PRO A 364 -7.21 -30.63 -9.90
C PRO A 364 -7.54 -29.29 -9.24
N LEU A 365 -6.82 -28.21 -9.57
CA LEU A 365 -7.05 -26.86 -9.03
C LEU A 365 -8.17 -26.09 -9.76
N GLY A 366 -8.76 -26.69 -10.81
CA GLY A 366 -9.77 -26.04 -11.65
C GLY A 366 -9.24 -24.84 -12.44
N ILE A 367 -7.92 -24.73 -12.61
CA ILE A 367 -7.25 -23.67 -13.37
C ILE A 367 -7.04 -24.20 -14.79
N ASP A 368 -7.79 -23.67 -15.76
CA ASP A 368 -7.55 -23.97 -17.17
C ASP A 368 -6.35 -23.15 -17.67
N ILE A 369 -5.14 -23.74 -17.62
CA ILE A 369 -3.91 -23.11 -18.10
C ILE A 369 -3.96 -22.81 -19.60
N ARG A 370 -4.85 -23.46 -20.37
CA ARG A 370 -4.99 -23.18 -21.80
C ARG A 370 -5.73 -21.86 -22.08
N ALA A 371 -6.40 -21.29 -21.07
CA ALA A 371 -7.32 -20.16 -21.21
C ALA A 371 -6.85 -18.84 -20.57
N GLU A 372 -5.79 -18.82 -19.76
CA GLU A 372 -4.96 -17.60 -19.55
C GLU A 372 -3.99 -17.45 -20.74
N LYS A 373 -4.61 -17.29 -21.92
CA LYS A 373 -3.97 -16.95 -23.19
C LYS A 373 -2.95 -15.82 -22.98
N TYR A 374 -1.69 -16.10 -23.29
CA TYR A 374 -0.62 -15.11 -23.46
C TYR A 374 -0.16 -14.41 -22.17
N TYR A 375 1.16 -14.43 -21.99
CA TYR A 375 1.88 -13.46 -21.18
C TYR A 375 1.19 -12.08 -21.23
N GLN A 376 1.18 -11.34 -20.13
CA GLN A 376 0.88 -9.90 -20.17
C GLN A 376 1.85 -9.09 -21.09
N SER A 377 2.73 -9.74 -21.86
CA SER A 377 3.44 -9.18 -23.01
C SER A 377 2.72 -9.65 -24.28
N GLY A 378 2.17 -8.71 -25.04
CA GLY A 378 1.45 -8.94 -26.30
C GLY A 378 2.33 -9.50 -27.43
N LEU A 379 2.89 -10.70 -27.22
CA LEU A 379 3.57 -11.50 -28.22
C LEU A 379 2.73 -12.74 -28.48
N SER A 380 2.30 -12.88 -29.73
CA SER A 380 1.59 -14.01 -30.30
C SER A 380 2.42 -15.29 -30.26
N ALA A 381 1.76 -16.43 -30.47
CA ALA A 381 2.42 -17.74 -30.42
C ALA A 381 3.50 -17.89 -31.50
N ASN A 382 3.36 -17.16 -32.61
CA ASN A 382 4.37 -17.07 -33.66
C ASN A 382 5.57 -16.24 -33.19
N GLU A 383 5.34 -15.11 -32.51
CA GLU A 383 6.43 -14.25 -32.00
C GLU A 383 7.25 -14.92 -30.89
N ILE A 384 6.67 -15.80 -30.07
CA ILE A 384 7.41 -16.59 -29.08
C ILE A 384 8.23 -17.69 -29.76
N GLN A 385 7.71 -18.29 -30.83
CA GLN A 385 8.44 -19.26 -31.63
C GLN A 385 9.58 -18.58 -32.41
N ASP A 386 9.36 -17.35 -32.87
CA ASP A 386 10.35 -16.52 -33.55
C ASP A 386 11.43 -16.01 -32.57
N GLU A 387 11.09 -15.59 -31.34
CA GLU A 387 12.07 -15.23 -30.30
C GLU A 387 12.89 -16.43 -29.84
N LEU A 388 12.27 -17.61 -29.69
CA LEU A 388 12.99 -18.85 -29.37
C LEU A 388 13.90 -19.27 -30.52
N GLN A 389 13.48 -19.08 -31.77
CA GLN A 389 14.32 -19.33 -32.94
C GLN A 389 15.44 -18.30 -33.09
N GLU A 390 15.20 -17.02 -32.79
CA GLU A 390 16.22 -15.98 -32.76
C GLU A 390 17.24 -16.22 -31.65
N LEU A 391 16.84 -16.60 -30.44
CA LEU A 391 17.75 -16.98 -29.35
C LEU A 391 18.61 -18.21 -29.68
N VAL A 392 18.05 -19.17 -30.43
CA VAL A 392 18.80 -20.32 -30.96
C VAL A 392 19.76 -19.89 -32.07
N ARG A 393 19.34 -18.96 -32.96
CA ARG A 393 20.18 -18.43 -34.04
C ARG A 393 21.33 -17.57 -33.50
N TRP A 394 21.06 -16.70 -32.54
CA TRP A 394 22.04 -15.82 -31.90
C TRP A 394 23.12 -16.61 -31.14
N ASN A 395 22.72 -17.69 -30.44
CA ASN A 395 23.68 -18.61 -29.82
C ASN A 395 24.49 -19.42 -30.86
N GLY A 396 23.88 -19.76 -32.00
CA GLY A 396 24.58 -20.37 -33.14
C GLY A 396 25.58 -19.43 -33.85
N GLU A 397 25.33 -18.13 -33.83
CA GLU A 397 26.22 -17.10 -34.40
C GLU A 397 27.38 -16.75 -33.42
N LEU A 398 27.09 -16.67 -32.11
CA LEU A 398 28.10 -16.46 -31.05
C LEU A 398 29.12 -17.61 -30.94
N SER A 399 28.69 -18.84 -31.23
CA SER A 399 29.57 -20.02 -31.24
C SER A 399 30.43 -20.11 -32.51
N LYS A 400 30.05 -19.44 -33.60
CA LYS A 400 30.88 -19.28 -34.80
C LYS A 400 31.94 -18.18 -34.64
N GLN A 401 31.61 -17.06 -33.99
CA GLN A 401 32.56 -15.97 -33.70
C GLN A 401 33.66 -16.34 -32.68
N ARG A 402 33.57 -17.50 -32.00
CA ARG A 402 34.63 -18.02 -31.12
C ARG A 402 35.58 -19.01 -31.82
N ARG A 403 35.36 -19.31 -33.10
CA ARG A 403 36.18 -20.26 -33.88
C ARG A 403 36.97 -19.63 -35.03
N ASP A 404 36.84 -18.32 -35.22
CA ASP A 404 37.81 -17.47 -35.93
C ASP A 404 38.59 -16.66 -34.89
#